data_AF-A0A942Z6T6-F1
#
_entry.id   AF-A0A942Z6T6-F1
#
_cell.length_a   1.000
_cell.length_b   1.000
_cell.length_c   1.000
_cell.angle_alpha   90.00
_cell.angle_beta   90.00
_cell.angle_gamma   90.00
#
_symmetry.space_group_name_H-M   'P 1'
#
loop_
_entity.id
_entity.type
_entity.pdbx_description
1 polymer ?
#
loop_
_entity_poly.entity_id
_entity_poly.type
_entity_poly.pdbx_seq_one_letter_code
_entity_poly.pdbx_strand_id
1 'polypeptide(L)'
;MYTFLTYSVSLFVIVISVFITLFVKYELEQMFREKKDVVPFHICNVVITLMVSCGAHAVMTIYIIGNEFNLILQLVILMFIIIPIYISGHFAFEKYKSVYRKYINADNGKVIVLNEKYLKKKKLPSKLKNYNAISKEK
;
A
#
# COMPACT_ATOMS: atom_id res chain seq x y z
N MET A 1 -27.47 6.83 -16.23
CA MET A 1 -26.64 7.83 -15.53
C MET A 1 -26.40 7.45 -14.06
N TYR A 2 -27.46 7.16 -13.30
CA TYR A 2 -27.35 6.81 -11.87
C TYR A 2 -26.55 5.53 -11.56
N THR A 3 -26.72 4.47 -12.35
CA THR A 3 -25.95 3.23 -12.20
C THR A 3 -24.45 3.46 -12.42
N PHE A 4 -24.09 4.19 -13.47
CA PHE A 4 -22.70 4.55 -13.75
C PHE A 4 -22.07 5.35 -12.59
N LEU A 5 -22.81 6.30 -12.03
CA LEU A 5 -22.36 7.11 -10.89
C LEU A 5 -22.11 6.22 -9.66
N THR A 6 -23.01 5.27 -9.39
CA THR A 6 -22.87 4.34 -8.27
C THR A 6 -21.64 3.44 -8.38
N TYR A 7 -21.39 2.87 -9.56
CA TYR A 7 -20.19 2.08 -9.81
C TYR A 7 -18.91 2.93 -9.77
N SER A 8 -18.97 4.19 -10.23
CA SER A 8 -17.83 5.12 -10.18
C SER A 8 -17.44 5.46 -8.73
N VAL A 9 -18.43 5.77 -7.88
CA VAL A 9 -18.20 6.02 -6.45
C VAL A 9 -17.67 4.75 -5.77
N SER A 10 -18.27 3.60 -6.05
CA SER A 10 -17.82 2.32 -5.48
C SER A 10 -16.39 1.99 -5.88
N LEU A 11 -16.01 2.25 -7.13
CA LEU A 11 -14.64 2.05 -7.61
C LEU A 11 -13.65 2.98 -6.90
N PHE A 12 -14.00 4.25 -6.69
CA PHE A 12 -13.16 5.18 -5.93
C PHE A 12 -12.94 4.71 -4.49
N VAL A 13 -14.01 4.25 -3.84
CA VAL A 13 -13.96 3.65 -2.50
C VAL A 13 -13.05 2.42 -2.49
N ILE A 14 -13.19 1.52 -3.47
CA ILE A 14 -12.35 0.32 -3.60
C ILE A 14 -10.87 0.71 -3.70
N VAL A 15 -10.51 1.65 -4.59
CA VAL A 15 -9.12 2.07 -4.79
C VAL A 15 -8.51 2.63 -3.50
N ILE A 16 -9.24 3.49 -2.79
CA ILE A 16 -8.79 4.04 -1.50
C ILE A 16 -8.65 2.95 -0.45
N SER A 17 -9.63 2.07 -0.32
CA SER A 17 -9.59 0.96 0.64
C SER A 17 -8.43 0.01 0.37
N VAL A 18 -8.14 -0.33 -0.88
CA VAL A 18 -6.99 -1.16 -1.26
C VAL A 18 -5.68 -0.47 -0.85
N PHE A 19 -5.55 0.83 -1.09
CA PHE A 19 -4.34 1.56 -0.70
C PHE A 19 -4.14 1.59 0.82
N ILE A 20 -5.19 1.91 1.57
CA ILE A 20 -5.14 1.95 3.04
C ILE A 20 -4.82 0.57 3.62
N THR A 21 -5.50 -0.49 3.14
CA THR A 21 -5.30 -1.84 3.66
C THR A 21 -3.92 -2.39 3.34
N LEU A 22 -3.35 -2.11 2.17
CA LEU A 22 -1.95 -2.44 1.84
C LEU A 22 -0.95 -1.68 2.72
N PHE A 23 -1.21 -0.40 3.01
CA PHE A 23 -0.38 0.39 3.92
C PHE A 23 -0.43 -0.15 5.35
N VAL A 24 -1.63 -0.45 5.87
CA VAL A 24 -1.80 -1.05 7.19
C VAL A 24 -1.11 -2.42 7.27
N LYS A 25 -1.24 -3.26 6.24
CA LYS A 25 -0.51 -4.53 6.16
C LYS A 25 1.00 -4.32 6.30
N TYR A 26 1.56 -3.34 5.60
CA TYR A 26 2.98 -3.02 5.66
C TYR A 26 3.43 -2.62 7.08
N GLU A 27 2.66 -1.76 7.75
CA GLU A 27 2.95 -1.37 9.13
C GLU A 27 2.83 -2.55 10.10
N LEU A 28 1.82 -3.41 9.95
CA LEU A 28 1.65 -4.62 10.77
C LEU A 28 2.82 -5.61 10.57
N GLU A 29 3.23 -5.89 9.33
CA GLU A 29 4.41 -6.72 9.04
C GLU A 29 5.66 -6.17 9.72
N GLN A 30 5.83 -4.84 9.72
CA GLN A 30 6.96 -4.18 10.37
C GLN A 30 6.90 -4.31 11.91
N MET A 31 5.71 -4.17 12.50
CA MET A 31 5.49 -4.32 13.94
C MET A 31 5.74 -5.76 14.42
N PHE A 32 5.23 -6.75 13.68
CA PHE A 32 5.41 -8.17 14.02
C PHE A 32 6.78 -8.74 13.61
N ARG A 33 7.64 -7.93 12.97
CA ARG A 33 8.94 -8.34 12.41
C ARG A 33 8.82 -9.52 11.44
N GLU A 34 7.65 -9.67 10.82
CA GLU A 34 7.42 -10.73 9.86
C GLU A 34 8.17 -10.40 8.57
N LYS A 35 9.08 -11.31 8.18
CA LYS A 35 9.89 -11.15 6.97
C LYS A 35 9.18 -11.67 5.72
N LYS A 36 8.03 -12.32 5.88
CA LYS A 36 7.33 -13.06 4.82
C LYS A 36 5.93 -12.51 4.59
N ASP A 37 5.52 -12.67 3.36
CA ASP A 37 4.21 -12.28 2.86
C ASP A 37 3.12 -13.15 3.51
N VAL A 38 2.36 -12.59 4.44
CA VAL A 38 1.38 -13.33 5.24
C VAL A 38 0.03 -13.36 4.52
N VAL A 39 -0.28 -14.52 3.94
CA VAL A 39 -1.52 -14.80 3.19
C VAL A 39 -2.80 -14.39 3.96
N PRO A 40 -2.94 -14.65 5.28
CA PRO A 40 -4.07 -14.16 6.06
C PRO A 40 -4.33 -12.64 5.96
N PHE A 41 -3.28 -11.81 5.88
CA PHE A 41 -3.45 -10.36 5.74
C PHE A 41 -4.02 -9.99 4.36
N HIS A 42 -3.67 -10.72 3.31
CA HIS A 42 -4.27 -10.50 1.99
C HIS A 42 -5.76 -10.84 1.97
N ILE A 43 -6.13 -11.98 2.55
CA ILE A 43 -7.53 -12.40 2.65
C ILE A 43 -8.33 -11.36 3.45
N CYS A 44 -7.80 -10.93 4.59
CA CYS A 44 -8.43 -9.90 5.42
C CYS A 44 -8.62 -8.58 4.65
N ASN A 45 -7.59 -8.12 3.94
CA ASN A 45 -7.64 -6.90 3.15
C ASN A 45 -8.72 -6.95 2.05
N VAL A 46 -8.83 -8.08 1.34
CA VAL A 46 -9.86 -8.28 0.33
C VAL A 46 -11.26 -8.29 0.96
N VAL A 47 -11.44 -8.99 2.08
CA VAL A 47 -12.72 -9.04 2.81
C VAL A 47 -13.14 -7.65 3.31
N ILE A 48 -12.23 -6.90 3.94
CA ILE A 48 -12.52 -5.54 4.42
C ILE A 48 -12.90 -4.63 3.23
N THR A 49 -12.14 -4.70 2.13
CA THR A 49 -12.42 -3.92 0.91
C THR A 49 -13.79 -4.29 0.33
N LEU A 50 -14.16 -5.57 0.35
CA LEU A 50 -15.47 -6.05 -0.10
C LEU A 50 -16.59 -5.52 0.80
N MET A 51 -16.43 -5.55 2.12
CA MET A 51 -17.44 -5.02 3.05
C MET A 51 -17.67 -3.52 2.85
N VAL A 52 -16.58 -2.75 2.77
CA VAL A 52 -16.64 -1.28 2.61
C VAL A 52 -17.25 -0.90 1.26
N SER A 53 -16.83 -1.55 0.17
CA SER A 53 -17.36 -1.29 -1.16
C SER A 53 -18.82 -1.72 -1.33
N CYS A 54 -19.22 -2.84 -0.73
CA CYS A 54 -20.62 -3.27 -0.71
C CYS A 54 -21.48 -2.27 0.05
N GLY A 55 -21.01 -1.78 1.21
CA GLY A 55 -21.68 -0.73 1.97
C GLY A 55 -21.85 0.56 1.16
N ALA A 56 -20.79 1.04 0.50
CA ALA A 56 -20.88 2.21 -0.37
C ALA A 56 -21.87 2.01 -1.52
N HIS A 57 -21.83 0.87 -2.20
CA HIS A 57 -22.74 0.56 -3.30
C HIS A 57 -24.20 0.44 -2.84
N ALA A 58 -24.43 -0.18 -1.67
CA ALA A 58 -25.75 -0.30 -1.08
C ALA A 58 -26.33 1.09 -0.73
N VAL A 59 -25.53 1.97 -0.12
CA VAL A 59 -25.97 3.33 0.21
C VAL A 59 -26.39 4.09 -1.05
N MET A 60 -25.57 4.04 -2.10
CA MET A 60 -25.87 4.67 -3.37
C MET A 60 -27.13 4.09 -4.01
N THR A 61 -27.31 2.76 -3.99
CA THR A 61 -28.43 2.09 -4.67
C THR A 61 -29.75 2.31 -3.94
N ILE A 62 -29.76 2.18 -2.61
CA ILE A 62 -30.99 2.27 -1.80
C ILE A 62 -31.38 3.73 -1.57
N TYR A 63 -30.46 4.57 -1.10
CA TYR A 63 -30.82 5.92 -0.65
C TYR A 63 -30.75 6.98 -1.75
N ILE A 64 -29.90 6.80 -2.76
CA ILE A 64 -29.75 7.80 -3.84
C ILE A 64 -30.56 7.42 -5.07
N ILE A 65 -30.51 6.15 -5.48
CA ILE A 65 -31.27 5.68 -6.65
C ILE A 65 -32.69 5.26 -6.28
N GLY A 66 -32.92 4.77 -5.06
CA GLY A 66 -34.23 4.25 -4.65
C GLY A 66 -34.58 2.92 -5.30
N ASN A 67 -33.58 2.10 -5.67
CA ASN A 67 -33.78 0.83 -6.36
C ASN A 67 -33.56 -0.37 -5.45
N GLU A 68 -34.09 -1.53 -5.84
CA GLU A 68 -33.85 -2.79 -5.14
C GLU A 68 -32.37 -3.17 -5.17
N PHE A 69 -31.86 -3.66 -4.03
CA PHE A 69 -30.46 -4.05 -3.87
C PHE A 69 -30.33 -5.57 -3.78
N ASN A 70 -29.79 -6.18 -4.84
CA ASN A 70 -29.46 -7.60 -4.84
C ASN A 70 -28.04 -7.82 -4.29
N LEU A 71 -27.97 -8.25 -3.03
CA LEU A 71 -26.73 -8.41 -2.30
C LEU A 71 -25.80 -9.47 -2.92
N ILE A 72 -26.33 -10.62 -3.32
CA ILE A 72 -25.52 -11.72 -3.87
C ILE A 72 -24.90 -11.32 -5.20
N LEU A 73 -25.70 -10.76 -6.11
CA LEU A 73 -25.23 -10.28 -7.40
C LEU A 73 -24.14 -9.22 -7.21
N GLN A 74 -24.37 -8.26 -6.30
CA GLN A 74 -23.45 -7.16 -6.08
C GLN A 74 -22.12 -7.64 -5.48
N LEU A 75 -22.14 -8.61 -4.56
CA LEU A 75 -20.91 -9.19 -4.00
C LEU A 75 -20.06 -9.84 -5.09
N VAL A 76 -20.68 -10.59 -6.01
CA VAL A 76 -19.96 -11.24 -7.11
C VAL A 76 -19.32 -10.19 -8.02
N ILE A 77 -20.08 -9.16 -8.43
CA ILE A 77 -19.57 -8.09 -9.29
C ILE A 77 -18.42 -7.34 -8.62
N LEU A 78 -18.58 -6.96 -7.35
CA LEU A 78 -17.54 -6.26 -6.59
C LEU A 78 -16.30 -7.13 -6.42
N MET A 79 -16.43 -8.43 -6.19
CA MET A 79 -15.28 -9.35 -6.13
C MET A 79 -14.49 -9.36 -7.45
N PHE A 80 -15.18 -9.42 -8.60
CA PHE A 80 -14.53 -9.35 -9.91
C PHE A 80 -13.78 -8.03 -10.15
N ILE A 81 -14.20 -6.94 -9.51
CA ILE A 81 -13.54 -5.63 -9.58
C ILE A 81 -12.38 -5.54 -8.59
N ILE A 82 -12.57 -6.00 -7.34
CA ILE A 82 -11.61 -5.87 -6.25
C ILE A 82 -10.37 -6.71 -6.51
N ILE A 83 -10.52 -7.96 -6.96
CA ILE A 83 -9.38 -8.87 -7.18
C ILE A 83 -8.31 -8.24 -8.10
N PRO A 84 -8.62 -7.82 -9.34
CA PRO A 84 -7.61 -7.26 -10.23
C PRO A 84 -7.02 -5.94 -9.71
N ILE A 85 -7.83 -5.09 -9.06
CA ILE A 85 -7.35 -3.84 -8.45
C ILE A 85 -6.41 -4.14 -7.30
N TYR A 86 -6.75 -5.09 -6.44
CA TYR A 86 -5.95 -5.49 -5.29
C TYR A 86 -4.61 -6.08 -5.73
N ILE A 87 -4.61 -6.98 -6.72
CA ILE A 87 -3.40 -7.56 -7.28
C ILE A 87 -2.50 -6.47 -7.88
N SER A 88 -3.08 -5.56 -8.68
CA SER A 88 -2.34 -4.46 -9.29
C SER A 88 -1.76 -3.51 -8.24
N GLY A 89 -2.55 -3.17 -7.22
CA GLY A 89 -2.15 -2.34 -6.10
C GLY A 89 -1.04 -2.98 -5.28
N HIS A 90 -1.12 -4.29 -5.03
CA HIS A 90 -0.10 -5.04 -4.32
C HIS A 90 1.24 -5.02 -5.08
N PHE A 91 1.26 -5.32 -6.38
CA PHE A 91 2.48 -5.25 -7.18
C PHE A 91 3.07 -3.84 -7.24
N ALA A 92 2.22 -2.81 -7.39
CA ALA A 92 2.66 -1.43 -7.36
C ALA A 92 3.29 -1.06 -6.00
N PHE A 93 2.68 -1.53 -4.90
CA PHE A 93 3.14 -1.28 -3.54
C PHE A 93 4.46 -2.01 -3.24
N GLU A 94 4.62 -3.26 -3.69
CA GLU A 94 5.89 -3.99 -3.59
C GLU A 94 7.01 -3.31 -4.36
N LYS A 95 6.73 -2.86 -5.59
CA LYS A 95 7.69 -2.09 -6.40
C LYS A 95 8.06 -0.79 -5.69
N TYR A 96 7.09 -0.09 -5.11
CA TYR A 96 7.34 1.11 -4.31
C TYR A 96 8.23 0.81 -3.10
N LYS A 97 7.90 -0.23 -2.31
CA LYS A 97 8.71 -0.69 -1.18
C LYS A 97 10.14 -0.98 -1.61
N SER A 98 10.33 -1.72 -2.70
CA SER A 98 11.66 -2.05 -3.23
C SER A 98 12.47 -0.79 -3.60
N VAL A 99 11.87 0.16 -4.31
CA VAL A 99 12.55 1.38 -4.78
C VAL A 99 12.86 2.37 -3.64
N TYR A 100 11.97 2.47 -2.65
CA TYR A 100 12.06 3.48 -1.58
C TYR A 100 12.56 2.94 -0.24
N ARG A 101 12.89 1.64 -0.14
CA ARG A 101 13.50 1.08 1.07
C ARG A 101 14.82 1.79 1.33
N LYS A 102 14.88 2.55 2.42
CA LYS A 102 16.07 3.34 2.80
C LYS A 102 17.26 2.46 3.21
N TYR A 103 16.99 1.25 3.68
CA TYR A 103 17.95 0.31 4.25
C TYR A 103 17.75 -1.09 3.64
N ILE A 104 18.80 -1.62 3.02
CA ILE A 104 18.86 -2.95 2.42
C ILE A 104 19.87 -3.76 3.25
N ASN A 105 19.58 -5.03 3.54
CA ASN A 105 20.59 -5.88 4.18
C ASN A 105 21.70 -6.18 3.17
N ALA A 106 22.96 -6.05 3.56
CA ALA A 106 24.09 -6.54 2.77
C ALA A 106 23.93 -8.05 2.52
N ASP A 107 24.54 -8.56 1.44
CA ASP A 107 24.49 -9.98 1.04
C ASP A 107 24.84 -10.95 2.18
N ASN A 108 25.61 -10.47 3.16
CA ASN A 108 26.08 -11.23 4.30
C ASN A 108 25.11 -11.21 5.50
N GLY A 109 23.97 -10.52 5.39
CA GLY A 109 22.93 -10.37 6.41
C GLY A 109 23.31 -9.62 7.70
N LYS A 110 24.59 -9.34 7.90
CA LYS A 110 25.16 -8.73 9.12
C LYS A 110 25.18 -7.21 9.14
N VAL A 111 24.98 -6.55 7.99
CA VAL A 111 25.14 -5.09 7.87
C VAL A 111 23.95 -4.50 7.15
N ILE A 112 23.44 -3.38 7.64
CA ILE A 112 22.37 -2.61 7.02
C ILE A 112 23.00 -1.54 6.13
N VAL A 113 22.82 -1.65 4.81
CA VAL A 113 23.35 -0.73 3.80
C VAL A 113 22.28 0.29 3.42
N LEU A 114 22.65 1.57 3.41
CA LEU A 114 21.75 2.63 2.94
C LEU A 114 21.55 2.50 1.42
N ASN A 115 20.32 2.57 0.93
CA ASN A 115 20.03 2.49 -0.51
C ASN A 115 20.75 3.62 -1.27
N GLU A 116 21.34 3.30 -2.43
CA GLU A 116 22.13 4.22 -3.27
C GLU A 116 21.41 5.54 -3.58
N LYS A 117 20.07 5.51 -3.74
CA LYS A 117 19.24 6.69 -3.95
C LYS A 117 19.38 7.72 -2.81
N TYR A 118 19.57 7.24 -1.58
CA TYR A 118 19.78 8.07 -0.38
C TYR A 118 21.26 8.34 -0.10
N LEU A 119 22.15 7.49 -0.61
CA LEU A 119 23.60 7.66 -0.55
C LEU A 119 24.07 8.83 -1.43
N LYS A 120 23.51 8.99 -2.64
CA LYS A 120 23.82 10.09 -3.57
C LYS A 120 23.46 11.48 -3.04
N LYS A 121 22.48 11.59 -2.14
CA LYS A 121 22.09 12.87 -1.51
C LYS A 121 23.07 13.35 -0.44
N LYS A 122 23.99 12.48 0.01
CA LYS A 122 25.00 12.76 1.02
C LYS A 122 26.39 12.92 0.40
N LYS A 123 26.52 13.69 -0.69
CA LYS A 123 27.79 14.40 -0.93
C LYS A 123 27.92 15.42 0.20
N LEU A 124 28.54 15.02 1.31
CA LEU A 124 28.95 15.97 2.35
C LEU A 124 29.70 17.10 1.62
N PRO A 125 29.35 18.38 1.85
CA PRO A 125 30.15 19.46 1.30
C PRO A 125 31.59 19.25 1.73
N SER A 126 32.52 19.33 0.78
CA SER A 126 33.97 19.11 0.99
C SER A 126 34.54 19.94 2.15
N LYS A 127 33.87 21.01 2.57
CA LYS A 127 34.18 21.79 3.77
C LYS A 127 34.19 20.99 5.07
N LEU A 128 33.38 19.94 5.22
CA LEU A 128 33.35 19.12 6.43
C LEU A 128 34.45 18.05 6.47
N LYS A 129 35.15 17.78 5.35
CA LYS A 129 36.33 16.88 5.34
C LYS A 129 37.49 17.47 6.14
N ASN A 130 37.61 18.79 6.18
CA ASN A 130 38.73 19.48 6.83
C ASN A 130 38.52 19.69 8.34
N TYR A 131 37.31 19.45 8.86
CA TYR A 131 37.03 19.64 10.28
C TYR A 131 37.73 18.60 11.18
N ASN A 132 37.85 17.35 10.70
CA ASN A 132 38.60 16.29 11.39
C ASN A 132 40.11 16.27 11.05
N ALA A 133 40.57 17.12 10.13
CA ALA A 133 42.00 17.25 9.82
C ALA A 133 42.70 18.18 10.82
N ILE A 134 42.00 19.23 11.29
CA ILE A 134 42.50 20.19 12.27
C ILE A 134 42.76 19.57 13.65
N SER A 135 42.09 18.45 14.01
CA SER A 135 42.30 17.79 15.30
C SER A 135 43.47 16.81 15.33
N LYS A 136 44.21 16.63 14.22
CA LYS A 136 45.33 15.68 14.11
C LYS A 136 46.71 16.34 14.08
N GLU A 137 46.79 17.67 14.11
CA GLU A 137 48.06 18.38 14.32
C GLU A 137 48.22 18.74 15.80
N LYS A 138 48.71 17.78 16.58
CA LYS A 138 49.50 18.00 17.79
C LYS A 138 50.54 16.90 17.90
#